data_AF-A0A973AAI3-F1
#
_entry.id   AF-A0A973AAI3-F1
#
_cell.length_a   1.000
_cell.length_b   1.000
_cell.length_c   1.000
_cell.angle_alpha   90.00
_cell.angle_beta   90.00
_cell.angle_gamma   90.00
#
_symmetry.space_group_name_H-M   'P 1'
#
loop_
_entity.id
_entity.type
_entity.pdbx_description
1 polymer ?
#
loop_
_entity_poly.entity_id
_entity_poly.type
_entity_poly.pdbx_seq_one_letter_code
_entity_poly.pdbx_strand_id
1 'polypeptide(L)'
;MDYTKSDKKIDLLYLDSWDVDWINPMQSAIHGLNEFSSILNSLRTGSIVLIDDTPVSASIMERVHPKYIQNFLEFKEKYGFFPGKGALVKMLIELSGKHEIIAHEYQLLIAIKW
;
A
#
# COMPACT_ATOMS: atom_id res chain seq x y z
N MET A 1 6.68 18.60 -32.98
CA MET A 1 7.47 17.45 -32.47
C MET A 1 6.97 17.18 -31.07
N ASP A 2 6.13 16.16 -30.90
CA ASP A 2 5.62 15.72 -29.61
C ASP A 2 6.75 15.06 -28.83
N TYR A 3 7.22 15.74 -27.78
CA TYR A 3 8.09 15.12 -26.80
C TYR A 3 7.21 14.49 -25.71
N THR A 4 7.37 13.16 -25.59
CA THR A 4 7.07 12.33 -24.43
C THR A 4 5.61 11.96 -24.13
N LYS A 5 5.05 11.05 -24.94
CA LYS A 5 4.29 9.92 -24.37
C LYS A 5 5.16 8.69 -24.48
N SER A 6 5.92 8.42 -23.43
CA SER A 6 6.60 7.13 -23.35
C SER A 6 5.51 6.10 -23.07
N ASP A 7 5.24 5.19 -24.01
CA ASP A 7 4.40 4.00 -23.79
C ASP A 7 5.06 2.99 -22.82
N LYS A 8 6.08 3.42 -22.06
CA LYS A 8 6.73 2.57 -21.06
C LYS A 8 5.73 2.29 -19.95
N LYS A 9 5.29 1.03 -19.94
CA LYS A 9 4.58 0.45 -18.81
C LYS A 9 5.58 0.10 -17.71
N ILE A 10 5.13 0.21 -16.48
CA ILE A 10 5.94 -0.08 -15.30
C ILE A 10 5.84 -1.57 -15.00
N ASP A 11 6.97 -2.27 -14.99
CA ASP A 11 7.04 -3.68 -14.60
C ASP A 11 7.10 -3.87 -13.09
N LEU A 12 7.81 -2.98 -12.39
CA LEU A 12 7.98 -2.99 -10.95
C LEU A 12 7.78 -1.57 -10.41
N LEU A 13 6.88 -1.44 -9.44
CA LEU A 13 6.63 -0.23 -8.68
C LEU A 13 6.92 -0.50 -7.21
N TYR A 14 7.77 0.33 -6.60
CA TYR A 14 8.00 0.33 -5.16
C TYR A 14 7.54 1.66 -4.58
N LEU A 15 6.61 1.62 -3.61
CA LEU A 15 6.04 2.79 -2.95
C LEU A 15 6.58 2.90 -1.53
N ASP A 16 7.53 3.83 -1.34
CA ASP A 16 8.18 4.12 -0.06
C ASP A 16 8.51 5.62 0.07
N SER A 17 7.50 6.46 -0.15
CA SER A 17 7.68 7.92 -0.31
C SER A 17 7.54 8.72 1.00
N TRP A 18 6.74 8.22 1.94
CA TRP A 18 6.40 8.90 3.19
C TRP A 18 6.38 7.89 4.34
N ASP A 19 7.24 8.10 5.32
CA ASP A 19 7.27 7.32 6.58
C ASP A 19 5.92 7.36 7.32
N VAL A 20 5.50 6.22 7.85
CA VAL A 20 4.26 6.16 8.62
C VAL A 20 4.46 6.76 10.01
N ASP A 21 3.71 7.82 10.33
CA ASP A 21 3.49 8.23 11.71
C ASP A 21 2.45 7.29 12.35
N TRP A 22 2.93 6.30 13.11
CA TRP A 22 2.08 5.31 13.75
C TRP A 22 1.13 5.86 14.81
N ILE A 23 1.29 7.12 15.25
CA ILE A 23 0.35 7.81 16.14
C ILE A 23 -0.81 8.39 15.33
N ASN A 24 -0.56 8.87 14.10
CA ASN A 24 -1.56 9.41 13.19
C ASN A 24 -1.39 8.88 11.74
N PRO A 25 -1.60 7.57 11.49
CA PRO A 25 -1.18 6.92 10.25
C PRO A 25 -2.13 7.16 9.06
N MET A 26 -3.21 7.92 9.25
CA MET A 26 -4.19 8.18 8.20
C MET A 26 -3.59 9.01 7.05
N GLN A 27 -2.72 9.98 7.37
CA GLN A 27 -2.12 10.84 6.34
C GLN A 27 -1.23 10.05 5.39
N SER A 28 -0.39 9.15 5.92
CA SER A 28 0.43 8.25 5.10
C SER A 28 -0.41 7.28 4.26
N ALA A 29 -1.54 6.80 4.78
CA ALA A 29 -2.44 5.92 4.03
C ALA A 29 -3.11 6.64 2.85
N ILE A 30 -3.53 7.90 3.05
CA ILE A 30 -4.09 8.75 1.99
C ILE A 30 -3.04 9.07 0.93
N HIS A 31 -1.81 9.41 1.37
CA HIS A 31 -0.70 9.67 0.47
C HIS A 31 -0.38 8.44 -0.39
N GLY A 32 -0.23 7.26 0.21
CA GLY A 32 0.01 6.01 -0.53
C GLY A 32 -1.09 5.69 -1.54
N LEU A 33 -2.36 5.95 -1.22
CA LEU A 33 -3.47 5.81 -2.16
C LEU A 33 -3.36 6.78 -3.34
N ASN A 34 -3.00 8.04 -3.09
CA ASN A 34 -2.85 9.06 -4.13
C ASN A 34 -1.72 8.68 -5.09
N GLU A 35 -0.59 8.20 -4.57
CA GLU A 35 0.53 7.73 -5.39
C GLU A 35 0.14 6.55 -6.26
N PHE A 36 -0.45 5.50 -5.66
CA PHE A 36 -0.91 4.33 -6.39
C PHE A 36 -1.93 4.70 -7.48
N SER A 37 -2.86 5.59 -7.17
CA SER A 37 -3.89 6.04 -8.11
C SER A 37 -3.30 6.86 -9.26
N SER A 38 -2.30 7.71 -8.98
CA SER A 38 -1.64 8.54 -9.99
C SER A 38 -0.88 7.73 -11.04
N ILE A 39 -0.38 6.57 -10.64
CA ILE A 39 0.47 5.71 -11.49
C ILE A 39 -0.29 4.52 -12.10
N LEU A 40 -1.57 4.34 -11.74
CA LEU A 40 -2.39 3.18 -12.11
C LEU A 40 -2.44 2.95 -13.63
N ASN A 41 -2.59 4.01 -14.42
CA ASN A 41 -2.65 3.96 -15.88
C ASN A 41 -1.32 3.57 -16.55
N SER A 42 -0.21 3.65 -15.81
CA SER A 42 1.12 3.24 -16.26
C SER A 42 1.41 1.77 -15.94
N LEU A 43 0.57 1.10 -15.15
CA LEU A 43 0.67 -0.33 -14.87
C LEU A 43 0.07 -1.17 -16.01
N ARG A 44 0.48 -2.43 -16.09
CA ARG A 44 -0.03 -3.46 -17.01
C ARG A 44 -0.32 -4.75 -16.25
N THR A 45 -1.07 -5.66 -16.84
CA THR A 45 -1.21 -7.02 -16.29
C THR A 45 0.18 -7.64 -16.12
N GLY A 46 0.44 -8.20 -14.94
CA GLY A 46 1.74 -8.73 -14.54
C GLY A 46 2.70 -7.69 -13.91
N SER A 47 2.37 -6.40 -13.90
CA SER A 47 3.12 -5.42 -13.11
C SER A 47 3.12 -5.81 -11.64
N ILE A 48 4.29 -5.72 -11.01
CA ILE A 48 4.49 -5.98 -9.58
C ILE A 48 4.50 -4.65 -8.84
N VAL A 49 3.75 -4.58 -7.75
CA VAL A 49 3.71 -3.41 -6.87
C VAL A 49 4.04 -3.86 -5.45
N LEU A 50 5.05 -3.23 -4.86
CA LEU A 50 5.43 -3.39 -3.46
C LEU A 50 5.16 -2.09 -2.73
N ILE A 51 4.44 -2.16 -1.61
CA ILE A 51 4.12 -1.00 -0.76
C ILE A 51 4.69 -1.25 0.62
N ASP A 52 5.56 -0.35 1.06
CA ASP A 52 6.18 -0.45 2.38
C ASP A 52 5.19 -0.14 3.52
N ASP A 53 5.59 -0.40 4.76
CA ASP A 53 4.85 -0.06 5.99
C ASP A 53 3.35 -0.41 5.91
N THR A 54 3.04 -1.63 5.47
CA THR A 54 1.68 -2.15 5.30
C THR A 54 1.55 -3.48 6.08
N PRO A 55 1.60 -3.43 7.42
CA PRO A 55 1.53 -4.63 8.26
C PRO A 55 0.17 -5.33 8.16
N VAL A 56 0.21 -6.65 7.97
CA VAL A 56 -0.97 -7.51 7.83
C VAL A 56 -1.73 -7.72 9.14
N SER A 57 -1.03 -7.59 10.27
CA SER A 57 -1.57 -7.95 11.58
C SER A 57 -0.86 -7.24 12.73
N ALA A 58 -1.52 -7.28 13.88
CA ALA A 58 -0.96 -6.82 15.15
C ALA A 58 0.30 -7.61 15.55
N SER A 59 0.38 -8.91 15.28
CA SER A 59 1.56 -9.71 15.61
C SER A 59 2.80 -9.29 14.80
N ILE A 60 2.62 -8.91 13.53
CA ILE A 60 3.70 -8.34 12.72
C ILE A 60 4.10 -6.97 13.24
N MET A 61 3.12 -6.12 13.58
CA MET A 61 3.39 -4.82 14.16
C MET A 61 4.12 -4.91 15.50
N GLU A 62 3.75 -5.86 16.37
CA GLU A 62 4.40 -6.09 17.66
C GLU A 62 5.88 -6.49 17.48
N ARG A 63 6.18 -7.28 16.45
CA ARG A 63 7.56 -7.68 16.13
C ARG A 63 8.42 -6.52 15.60
N VAL A 64 7.86 -5.67 14.74
CA VAL A 64 8.63 -4.63 14.03
C VAL A 64 8.65 -3.30 14.79
N HIS A 65 7.53 -2.92 15.38
CA HIS A 65 7.31 -1.65 16.06
C HIS A 65 6.49 -1.82 17.35
N PRO A 66 7.01 -2.58 18.35
CA PRO A 66 6.27 -2.91 19.57
C PRO A 66 5.75 -1.68 20.31
N LYS A 67 6.50 -0.56 20.27
CA LYS A 67 6.14 0.69 20.93
C LYS A 67 4.84 1.35 20.43
N TYR A 68 4.35 0.98 19.24
CA TYR A 68 3.15 1.56 18.63
C TYR A 68 1.98 0.57 18.55
N ILE A 69 2.09 -0.63 19.15
CA ILE A 69 1.05 -1.65 19.05
C ILE A 69 -0.32 -1.16 19.55
N GLN A 70 -0.32 -0.32 20.60
CA GLN A 70 -1.54 0.24 21.14
C GLN A 70 -2.21 1.19 20.14
N ASN A 71 -1.45 2.15 19.57
CA ASN A 71 -1.96 3.05 18.53
C ASN A 71 -2.47 2.27 17.29
N PHE A 72 -1.76 1.20 16.93
CA PHE A 72 -2.12 0.33 15.82
C PHE A 72 -3.48 -0.35 16.02
N LEU A 73 -3.72 -0.88 17.22
CA LEU A 73 -4.98 -1.52 17.60
C LEU A 73 -6.12 -0.51 17.74
N GLU A 74 -5.88 0.64 18.37
CA GLU A 74 -6.86 1.73 18.51
C GLU A 74 -7.30 2.27 17.14
N PHE A 75 -6.36 2.42 16.21
CA PHE A 75 -6.70 2.80 14.83
C PHE A 75 -7.61 1.76 14.19
N LYS A 76 -7.29 0.47 14.32
CA LYS A 76 -8.10 -0.60 13.75
C LYS A 76 -9.50 -0.63 14.34
N GLU A 77 -9.64 -0.46 15.65
CA GLU A 77 -10.93 -0.38 16.33
C GLU A 77 -11.75 0.81 15.81
N LYS A 78 -11.11 1.97 15.65
CA LYS A 78 -11.77 3.21 15.21
C LYS A 78 -12.20 3.19 13.74
N TYR A 79 -11.37 2.65 12.85
CA TYR A 79 -11.57 2.75 11.39
C TYR A 79 -11.94 1.43 10.70
N GLY A 80 -11.84 0.29 11.39
CA GLY A 80 -12.22 -1.02 10.88
C GLY A 80 -11.16 -1.74 10.04
N PHE A 81 -9.96 -1.18 9.89
CA PHE A 81 -8.86 -1.79 9.13
C PHE A 81 -7.49 -1.48 9.76
N PHE A 82 -6.48 -2.29 9.46
CA PHE A 82 -5.13 -2.08 10.00
C PHE A 82 -4.45 -0.87 9.32
N PRO A 83 -3.79 0.03 10.09
CA PRO A 83 -3.12 1.19 9.52
C PRO A 83 -1.84 0.81 8.75
N GLY A 84 -1.37 1.75 7.94
CA GLY A 84 -0.16 1.61 7.12
C GLY A 84 -0.26 2.39 5.82
N LYS A 85 0.86 2.59 5.14
CA LYS A 85 0.97 3.35 3.89
C LYS A 85 0.09 2.76 2.79
N GLY A 86 0.09 1.43 2.67
CA GLY A 86 -0.72 0.68 1.71
C GLY A 86 -2.12 0.30 2.19
N ALA A 87 -2.57 0.73 3.37
CA ALA A 87 -3.83 0.28 3.95
C ALA A 87 -5.05 0.58 3.05
N LEU A 88 -5.14 1.81 2.54
CA LEU A 88 -6.23 2.20 1.63
C LEU A 88 -6.07 1.61 0.23
N VAL A 89 -4.83 1.42 -0.23
CA VAL A 89 -4.57 0.71 -1.49
C VAL A 89 -5.07 -0.72 -1.40
N LYS A 90 -4.78 -1.42 -0.30
CA LYS A 90 -5.26 -2.78 -0.03
C LYS A 90 -6.79 -2.86 -0.10
N MET A 91 -7.49 -1.92 0.54
CA MET A 91 -8.96 -1.88 0.47
C MET A 91 -9.46 -1.68 -0.95
N LEU A 92 -8.86 -0.74 -1.70
CA LEU A 92 -9.22 -0.46 -3.09
C LEU A 92 -9.06 -1.71 -3.96
N ILE A 93 -7.91 -2.38 -3.85
CA ILE A 93 -7.62 -3.53 -4.69
C ILE A 93 -8.55 -4.70 -4.33
N GLU A 94 -8.77 -4.99 -3.03
CA GLU A 94 -9.68 -6.06 -2.56
C GLU A 94 -11.11 -5.85 -3.08
N LEU A 95 -11.59 -4.60 -3.12
CA LEU A 95 -12.89 -4.26 -3.71
C LEU A 95 -12.92 -4.44 -5.24
N SER A 96 -11.81 -4.17 -5.92
CA SER A 96 -11.75 -4.25 -7.39
C SER A 96 -11.64 -5.68 -7.94
N GLY A 97 -11.01 -6.59 -7.18
CA GLY A 97 -10.66 -7.93 -7.65
C GLY A 97 -9.60 -7.99 -8.76
N LYS A 98 -9.01 -6.85 -9.18
CA LYS A 98 -8.10 -6.76 -10.35
C LYS A 98 -6.63 -6.92 -10.01
N HIS A 99 -6.33 -7.76 -9.03
CA HIS A 99 -5.00 -7.94 -8.46
C HIS A 99 -4.87 -9.33 -7.84
N GLU A 100 -3.64 -9.71 -7.55
CA GLU A 100 -3.28 -10.87 -6.75
C GLU A 100 -2.29 -10.44 -5.67
N ILE A 101 -2.55 -10.83 -4.42
CA ILE A 101 -1.59 -10.68 -3.34
C ILE A 101 -0.57 -11.80 -3.46
N ILE A 102 0.69 -11.44 -3.72
CA ILE A 102 1.81 -12.39 -3.78
C ILE A 102 2.35 -12.66 -2.37
N ALA A 103 2.52 -11.60 -1.58
CA ALA A 103 2.96 -11.69 -0.19
C ALA A 103 2.42 -10.50 0.61
N HIS A 104 2.10 -10.72 1.88
CA HIS A 104 1.65 -9.66 2.77
C HIS A 104 2.05 -9.95 4.21
N GLU A 105 3.13 -9.33 4.65
CA GLU A 105 3.66 -9.42 6.01
C GLU A 105 3.72 -8.01 6.59
N TYR A 106 4.92 -7.42 6.71
CA TYR A 106 5.07 -5.99 7.02
C TYR A 106 4.87 -5.10 5.79
N GLN A 107 5.06 -5.66 4.60
CA GLN A 107 4.88 -4.98 3.32
C GLN A 107 3.80 -5.71 2.52
N LEU A 108 3.17 -4.99 1.59
CA LEU A 108 2.18 -5.52 0.67
C LEU A 108 2.78 -5.66 -0.72
N LEU A 109 2.91 -6.90 -1.20
CA LEU A 109 3.37 -7.22 -2.54
C LEU A 109 2.22 -7.79 -3.38
N ILE A 110 1.92 -7.14 -4.50
CA ILE A 110 0.82 -7.52 -5.39
C ILE A 110 1.24 -7.62 -6.85
N ALA A 111 0.54 -8.45 -7.62
CA ALA A 111 0.54 -8.44 -9.07
C ALA A 111 -0.78 -7.84 -9.59
N ILE A 112 -0.69 -7.07 -10.67
CA ILE A 112 -1.83 -6.48 -11.36
C ILE A 112 -2.48 -7.49 -12.33
N LYS A 113 -3.82 -7.58 -12.34
CA LYS A 113 -4.61 -8.57 -13.11
C LYS A 113 -5.78 -7.97 -13.93
N TRP A 114 -5.64 -6.74 -14.46
CA TRP A 114 -6.71 -6.04 -15.20
C TRP A 114 -7.48 -6.88 -16.21
#